data_AF-A0A803TUB3-F1
#
_entry.id   AF-A0A803TUB3-F1
#
_cell.length_a   1.000
_cell.length_b   1.000
_cell.length_c   1.000
_cell.angle_alpha   90.00
_cell.angle_beta   90.00
_cell.angle_gamma   90.00
#
_symmetry.space_group_name_H-M   'P 1'
#
loop_
_entity.id
_entity.type
_entity.pdbx_description
1 polymer ?
#
loop_
_entity_poly.entity_id
_entity_poly.type
_entity_poly.pdbx_seq_one_letter_code
_entity_poly.pdbx_strand_id
1 'polypeptide(L)'
;GTTLFGRGDKAVFTFSLFWVSNAASGLFKTKEKYMEFNQFYILSFQNPDYHGFDHDPVVDLWNMRVAFFFGISVVIVLGTTYLHYLPDNRMQNWARREAERKIKEREALGLPVLDSNYYDPSKIVLPLEDEE
;
A
#
# COMPACT_ATOMS: atom_id res chain seq x y z
N GLY A 1 52.66 14.87 -20.71
CA GLY A 1 52.97 13.43 -20.57
C GLY A 1 52.62 13.01 -19.17
N THR A 2 51.67 12.08 -19.02
CA THR A 2 51.36 11.40 -17.75
C THR A 2 50.64 10.10 -18.09
N THR A 3 51.40 9.13 -18.59
CA THR A 3 50.99 7.73 -18.73
C THR A 3 51.73 6.92 -17.67
N LEU A 4 51.35 7.02 -16.41
CA LEU A 4 51.80 6.11 -15.36
C LEU A 4 50.74 6.06 -14.25
N PHE A 5 49.73 5.20 -14.40
CA PHE A 5 48.98 4.71 -13.25
C PHE A 5 48.56 3.27 -13.56
N GLY A 6 49.13 2.34 -12.79
CA GLY A 6 49.01 0.92 -13.00
C GLY A 6 47.58 0.44 -12.72
N ARG A 7 47.22 -0.69 -13.33
CA ARG A 7 45.88 -1.31 -13.23
C ARG A 7 45.44 -1.64 -11.79
N GLY A 8 46.35 -1.61 -10.80
CA GLY A 8 46.07 -1.81 -9.37
C GLY A 8 45.69 -0.54 -8.59
N ASP A 9 46.06 0.65 -9.07
CA ASP A 9 45.91 1.88 -8.27
C ASP A 9 44.49 2.48 -8.38
N LYS A 10 43.74 2.09 -9.42
CA LYS A 10 42.33 2.51 -9.58
C LYS A 10 41.42 1.89 -8.53
N ALA A 11 41.74 0.69 -8.03
CA ALA A 11 40.93 0.01 -7.02
C ALA A 11 41.08 0.67 -5.63
N VAL A 12 42.28 1.14 -5.28
CA VAL A 12 42.53 1.82 -4.00
C VAL A 12 41.86 3.21 -3.98
N PHE A 13 41.91 3.93 -5.10
CA PHE A 13 41.22 5.21 -5.23
C PHE A 13 39.70 5.09 -5.18
N THR A 14 39.11 4.06 -5.82
CA THR A 14 37.66 3.84 -5.75
C THR A 14 37.19 3.36 -4.38
N PHE A 15 38.00 2.54 -3.67
CA PHE A 15 37.68 2.12 -2.30
C PHE A 15 37.74 3.28 -1.31
N SER A 16 38.73 4.16 -1.44
CA SER A 16 38.87 5.37 -0.62
C SER A 16 37.72 6.36 -0.85
N LEU A 17 37.37 6.64 -2.11
CA LEU A 17 36.21 7.49 -2.43
C LEU A 17 34.89 6.91 -1.93
N PHE A 18 34.70 5.58 -1.99
CA PHE A 18 33.51 4.92 -1.50
C PHE A 18 33.36 5.05 0.03
N TRP A 19 34.45 4.88 0.77
CA TRP A 19 34.48 5.05 2.23
C TRP A 19 34.24 6.51 2.66
N VAL A 20 34.83 7.47 1.95
CA VAL A 20 34.62 8.91 2.20
C VAL A 20 33.18 9.32 1.89
N SER A 21 32.59 8.80 0.80
CA SER A 21 31.19 9.06 0.45
C SER A 21 30.22 8.50 1.50
N ASN A 22 30.47 7.29 2.01
CA ASN A 22 29.62 6.67 3.02
C ASN A 22 29.78 7.32 4.41
N ALA A 23 30.98 7.80 4.75
CA ALA A 23 31.20 8.59 5.96
C ALA A 23 30.56 9.98 5.85
N ALA A 24 30.63 10.63 4.69
CA ALA A 24 29.99 11.91 4.43
C ALA A 24 28.47 11.80 4.45
N SER A 25 27.88 10.72 3.91
CA SER A 25 26.43 10.48 3.96
C SER A 25 25.95 10.24 5.41
N GLY A 26 26.71 9.50 6.22
CA GLY A 26 26.46 9.35 7.66
C GLY A 26 26.59 10.67 8.44
N LEU A 27 27.56 11.51 8.08
CA LEU A 27 27.75 12.84 8.67
C LEU A 27 26.65 13.81 8.27
N PHE A 28 26.17 13.75 7.03
CA PHE A 28 25.06 14.56 6.55
C PHE A 28 23.75 14.18 7.24
N LYS A 29 23.48 12.87 7.35
CA LYS A 29 22.31 12.34 8.05
C LYS A 29 22.32 12.64 9.56
N THR A 30 23.50 12.74 10.16
CA THR A 30 23.63 13.19 11.57
C THR A 30 23.44 14.69 11.68
N LYS A 31 24.06 15.51 10.81
CA LYS A 31 23.86 16.97 10.74
C LYS A 31 22.40 17.36 10.54
N GLU A 32 21.68 16.69 9.64
CA GLU A 32 20.23 16.88 9.44
C GLU A 32 19.45 16.58 10.72
N LYS A 33 19.67 15.41 11.35
CA LYS A 33 19.02 15.07 12.61
C LYS A 33 19.30 16.08 13.73
N TYR A 34 20.51 16.61 13.81
CA TYR A 34 20.86 17.64 14.80
C TYR A 34 20.20 18.98 14.47
N MET A 35 20.08 19.35 13.18
CA MET A 35 19.37 20.56 12.77
C MET A 35 17.88 20.46 13.09
N GLU A 36 17.24 19.34 12.77
CA GLU A 36 15.84 19.04 13.11
C GLU A 36 15.61 19.04 14.62
N PHE A 37 16.47 18.35 15.38
CA PHE A 37 16.36 18.30 16.83
C PHE A 37 16.57 19.66 17.48
N ASN A 38 17.56 20.44 17.02
CA ASN A 38 17.83 21.78 17.55
C ASN A 38 16.69 22.75 17.20
N GLN A 39 16.13 22.66 16.00
CA GLN A 39 14.97 23.45 15.60
C GLN A 39 13.74 23.13 16.45
N PHE A 40 13.47 21.84 16.68
CA PHE A 40 12.40 21.39 17.58
C PHE A 40 12.62 21.88 19.02
N TYR A 41 13.85 21.78 19.53
CA TYR A 41 14.19 22.20 20.89
C TYR A 41 14.03 23.71 21.09
N ILE A 42 14.45 24.52 20.12
CA ILE A 42 14.33 25.98 20.18
C ILE A 42 12.85 26.41 20.08
N LEU A 43 12.07 25.79 19.19
CA LEU A 43 10.66 26.14 19.00
C LEU A 43 9.79 25.71 20.19
N SER A 44 10.02 24.52 20.75
CA SER A 44 9.28 24.04 21.93
C SER A 44 9.60 24.85 23.20
N PHE A 45 10.81 25.41 23.32
CA PHE A 45 11.17 26.30 24.43
C PHE A 45 10.55 27.70 24.29
N GLN A 46 10.38 28.18 23.05
CA GLN A 46 9.81 29.48 22.76
C GLN A 46 8.27 29.46 22.80
N ASN A 47 7.67 28.36 22.36
CA ASN A 47 6.23 28.10 22.36
C ASN A 47 5.97 26.69 22.96
N PRO A 48 5.52 26.59 24.23
CA PRO A 48 5.23 25.28 24.83
C PRO A 48 4.07 24.55 24.13
N ASP A 49 3.20 25.28 23.42
CA ASP A 49 2.06 24.76 22.65
C ASP A 49 2.42 24.53 21.16
N TYR A 50 3.65 24.15 20.86
CA TYR A 50 4.10 23.88 19.49
C TYR A 50 3.70 22.46 19.05
N HIS A 51 2.98 22.34 17.93
CA HIS A 51 2.47 21.07 17.43
C HIS A 51 3.28 20.52 16.24
N GLY A 52 4.14 21.30 15.61
CA GLY A 52 5.05 20.80 14.57
C GLY A 52 4.53 20.90 13.14
N PHE A 53 3.49 21.70 12.89
CA PHE A 53 3.04 22.00 11.53
C PHE A 53 3.56 23.33 11.00
N ASP A 54 3.62 24.37 11.84
CA ASP A 54 4.09 25.69 11.42
C ASP A 54 4.75 26.46 12.57
N HIS A 55 5.64 27.39 12.25
CA HIS A 55 6.28 28.29 13.22
C HIS A 55 5.30 29.32 13.79
N ASP A 56 4.26 29.69 13.03
CA ASP A 56 3.22 30.61 13.49
C ASP A 56 2.19 29.89 14.38
N PRO A 57 2.00 30.29 15.65
CA PRO A 57 1.19 29.53 16.61
C PRO A 57 -0.30 29.47 16.24
N VAL A 58 -0.81 30.48 15.54
CA VAL A 58 -2.20 30.49 15.06
C VAL A 58 -2.38 29.49 13.92
N VAL A 59 -1.44 29.45 12.97
CA VAL A 59 -1.50 28.58 11.80
C VAL A 59 -1.28 27.12 12.21
N ASP A 60 -0.36 26.87 13.13
CA ASP A 60 -0.06 25.54 13.69
C ASP A 60 -1.30 24.90 14.37
N LEU A 61 -2.02 25.67 15.20
CA LEU A 61 -3.27 25.22 15.83
C LEU A 61 -4.38 24.91 14.83
N TRP A 62 -4.54 25.76 13.81
CA TRP A 62 -5.55 25.55 12.76
C TRP A 62 -5.21 24.33 11.91
N ASN A 63 -3.94 24.14 11.56
CA ASN A 63 -3.51 23.01 10.75
C ASN A 63 -3.66 21.69 11.51
N MET A 64 -3.39 21.65 12.82
CA MET A 64 -3.71 20.51 13.70
C MET A 64 -5.18 20.13 13.66
N ARG A 65 -6.08 21.10 13.86
CA ARG A 65 -7.51 20.85 13.88
C ARG A 65 -8.02 20.34 12.52
N VAL A 66 -7.57 20.94 11.42
CA VAL A 66 -7.99 20.57 10.07
C VAL A 66 -7.43 19.19 9.69
N ALA A 67 -6.14 18.92 9.93
CA ALA A 67 -5.51 17.65 9.58
C ALA A 67 -6.14 16.47 10.34
N PHE A 68 -6.38 16.60 11.64
CA PHE A 68 -7.00 15.54 12.42
C PHE A 68 -8.49 15.39 12.12
N PHE A 69 -9.22 16.50 11.92
CA PHE A 69 -10.63 16.42 11.57
C PHE A 69 -10.84 15.78 10.19
N PHE A 70 -10.21 16.28 9.14
CA PHE A 70 -10.39 15.70 7.82
C PHE A 70 -9.70 14.34 7.67
N GLY A 71 -8.51 14.16 8.23
CA GLY A 71 -7.78 12.90 8.15
C GLY A 71 -8.47 11.77 8.93
N ILE A 72 -8.69 11.97 10.22
CA ILE A 72 -9.24 10.90 11.07
C ILE A 72 -10.76 10.85 10.96
N SER A 73 -11.45 11.97 11.24
CA SER A 73 -12.91 11.90 11.36
C SER A 73 -13.62 11.78 10.01
N VAL A 74 -13.15 12.47 8.97
CA VAL A 74 -13.80 12.40 7.65
C VAL A 74 -13.28 11.20 6.85
N VAL A 75 -11.97 11.14 6.56
CA VAL A 75 -11.44 10.11 5.66
C VAL A 75 -11.50 8.72 6.29
N ILE A 76 -11.08 8.53 7.54
CA ILE A 76 -11.10 7.20 8.15
C ILE A 76 -12.54 6.80 8.52
N VAL A 77 -13.28 7.60 9.30
CA VAL A 77 -14.62 7.17 9.76
C VAL A 77 -15.63 7.16 8.63
N LEU A 78 -15.75 8.24 7.84
CA LEU A 78 -16.71 8.24 6.72
C LEU A 78 -16.24 7.32 5.58
N GLY A 79 -14.94 7.21 5.33
CA GLY A 79 -14.43 6.27 4.32
C GLY A 79 -14.68 4.81 4.68
N THR A 80 -14.44 4.41 5.94
CA THR A 80 -14.69 3.03 6.38
C THR A 80 -16.17 2.70 6.44
N THR A 81 -17.00 3.62 6.94
CA THR A 81 -18.46 3.42 6.94
C THR A 81 -19.00 3.34 5.51
N TYR A 82 -18.52 4.19 4.60
CA TYR A 82 -18.86 4.11 3.19
C TYR A 82 -18.50 2.75 2.59
N LEU A 83 -17.28 2.27 2.82
CA LEU A 83 -16.85 0.95 2.35
C LEU A 83 -17.71 -0.20 2.93
N HIS A 84 -18.13 -0.09 4.19
CA HIS A 84 -18.94 -1.11 4.84
C HIS A 84 -20.37 -1.19 4.28
N TYR A 85 -20.95 -0.05 3.93
CA TYR A 85 -22.30 0.04 3.37
C TYR A 85 -22.34 -0.02 1.84
N LEU A 86 -21.21 -0.32 1.18
CA LEU A 86 -21.23 -0.56 -0.26
C LEU A 86 -22.18 -1.73 -0.58
N PRO A 87 -23.06 -1.57 -1.58
CA PRO A 87 -23.99 -2.64 -1.97
C PRO A 87 -23.21 -3.88 -2.39
N ASP A 88 -23.73 -5.06 -2.01
CA ASP A 88 -23.13 -6.41 -2.15
C ASP A 88 -22.02 -6.50 -3.21
N ASN A 89 -20.79 -6.20 -2.77
CA ASN A 89 -19.63 -6.21 -3.64
C ASN A 89 -19.38 -7.65 -4.11
N ARG A 90 -19.49 -7.87 -5.43
CA ARG A 90 -19.33 -9.16 -6.11
C ARG A 90 -20.49 -10.16 -5.92
N MET A 91 -21.70 -9.68 -5.60
CA MET A 91 -22.92 -10.53 -5.57
C MET A 91 -22.80 -11.74 -4.62
N GLN A 92 -22.01 -11.66 -3.55
CA GLN A 92 -21.75 -12.81 -2.68
C GLN A 92 -23.00 -13.23 -1.92
N ASN A 93 -23.79 -12.27 -1.44
CA ASN A 93 -25.03 -12.55 -0.75
C ASN A 93 -26.11 -13.05 -1.70
N TRP A 94 -26.10 -12.60 -2.96
CA TRP A 94 -26.93 -13.22 -4.01
C TRP A 94 -26.52 -14.66 -4.28
N ALA A 95 -25.23 -14.93 -4.49
CA ALA A 95 -24.73 -16.27 -4.80
C ALA A 95 -25.04 -17.27 -3.69
N ARG A 96 -24.93 -16.87 -2.41
CA ARG A 96 -25.33 -17.71 -1.28
C ARG A 96 -26.82 -18.05 -1.28
N ARG A 97 -27.69 -17.04 -1.44
CA ARG A 97 -29.15 -17.26 -1.51
C ARG A 97 -29.54 -18.15 -2.69
N GLU A 98 -28.91 -17.93 -3.84
CA GLU A 98 -29.14 -18.70 -5.06
C GLU A 98 -28.68 -20.15 -4.91
N ALA A 99 -27.52 -20.38 -4.28
CA ALA A 99 -27.03 -21.71 -3.97
C ALA A 99 -27.97 -22.46 -3.00
N GLU A 100 -28.39 -21.82 -1.90
CA GLU A 100 -29.34 -22.41 -0.94
C GLU A 100 -30.66 -22.80 -1.59
N ARG A 101 -31.17 -21.95 -2.50
CA ARG A 101 -32.39 -22.24 -3.27
C ARG A 101 -32.20 -23.45 -4.18
N LYS A 102 -31.12 -23.49 -4.96
CA LYS A 102 -30.83 -24.60 -5.89
C LYS A 102 -30.57 -25.93 -5.19
N ILE A 103 -29.93 -25.92 -4.02
CA ILE A 103 -29.68 -27.14 -3.22
C ILE A 103 -31.01 -27.75 -2.77
N LYS A 104 -31.91 -26.95 -2.18
CA LYS A 104 -33.23 -27.42 -1.72
C LYS A 104 -34.06 -28.00 -2.87
N GLU A 105 -34.05 -27.35 -4.04
CA GLU A 105 -34.75 -27.83 -5.23
C GLU A 105 -34.23 -29.20 -5.68
N ARG A 106 -32.90 -29.42 -5.67
CA ARG A 106 -32.31 -30.70 -6.09
C ARG A 106 -32.48 -31.81 -5.07
N GLU A 107 -32.36 -31.50 -3.78
CA GLU A 107 -32.61 -32.47 -2.70
C GLU A 107 -34.06 -32.95 -2.71
N ALA A 108 -35.03 -32.06 -2.98
CA ALA A 108 -36.44 -32.43 -3.11
C ALA A 108 -36.71 -33.35 -4.32
N LEU A 109 -35.92 -33.20 -5.39
CA LEU A 109 -35.99 -34.06 -6.57
C LEU A 109 -35.17 -35.35 -6.42
N GLY A 110 -34.34 -35.47 -5.37
CA GLY A 110 -33.42 -36.59 -5.16
C GLY A 110 -32.24 -36.64 -6.14
N LEU A 111 -31.93 -35.52 -6.81
CA LEU A 111 -30.79 -35.42 -7.73
C LEU A 111 -29.49 -35.08 -6.99
N PRO A 112 -28.31 -35.42 -7.56
CA PRO A 112 -27.04 -34.97 -7.01
C PRO A 112 -26.96 -33.43 -6.99
N VAL A 113 -26.29 -32.88 -5.97
CA VAL A 113 -26.22 -31.42 -5.73
C VAL A 113 -25.57 -30.66 -6.89
N LEU A 114 -24.52 -31.26 -7.47
CA LEU A 114 -23.80 -30.75 -8.63
C LEU A 114 -23.67 -31.87 -9.66
N ASP A 115 -23.92 -31.55 -10.93
CA ASP A 115 -23.61 -32.45 -12.04
C ASP A 115 -22.13 -32.30 -12.42
N SER A 116 -21.51 -33.39 -12.87
CA SER A 116 -20.14 -33.39 -13.38
C SER A 116 -20.05 -32.65 -14.70
N ASN A 117 -21.10 -32.74 -15.53
CA ASN A 117 -21.15 -32.08 -16.82
C ASN A 117 -21.96 -30.79 -16.70
N TYR A 118 -21.29 -29.64 -16.82
CA TYR A 118 -21.97 -28.35 -16.83
C TYR A 118 -22.81 -28.14 -18.10
N TYR A 119 -22.29 -28.62 -19.23
CA TYR A 119 -22.96 -28.60 -20.52
C TYR A 119 -23.59 -29.95 -20.81
N ASP A 120 -24.76 -29.90 -21.44
CA ASP A 120 -25.41 -31.10 -21.95
C ASP A 120 -24.55 -31.70 -23.09
N PRO A 121 -24.01 -32.91 -22.93
CA PRO A 121 -23.11 -33.51 -23.91
C PRO A 121 -23.79 -33.72 -25.27
N SER A 122 -25.12 -33.80 -25.32
CA SER A 122 -25.86 -33.92 -26.57
C SER A 122 -25.79 -32.67 -27.46
N LYS A 123 -25.44 -31.51 -26.88
CA LYS A 123 -25.33 -30.22 -27.60
C LYS A 123 -23.92 -29.94 -28.08
N ILE A 124 -22.94 -30.74 -27.67
CA ILE A 124 -21.53 -30.56 -28.03
C ILE A 124 -21.27 -31.40 -29.27
N VAL A 125 -21.04 -30.75 -30.41
CA VAL A 125 -20.52 -31.42 -31.61
C VAL A 125 -19.01 -31.51 -31.45
N LEU A 126 -18.50 -32.72 -31.29
CA LEU A 126 -17.06 -32.97 -31.29
C LEU A 126 -16.56 -33.01 -32.74
N PRO A 127 -15.41 -32.39 -33.06
CA PRO A 127 -14.77 -32.63 -34.35
C PRO A 127 -14.42 -34.12 -34.48
N LEU A 128 -14.59 -34.68 -35.67
CA LEU A 128 -14.17 -36.04 -35.98
C LEU A 128 -12.62 -36.08 -35.96
N GLU A 129 -12.03 -37.18 -35.50
CA GLU A 129 -10.56 -37.35 -35.37
C GLU A 129 -9.79 -37.37 -36.71
N ASP A 130 -10.46 -37.19 -37.86
CA ASP A 130 -9.88 -37.35 -39.20
C ASP A 130 -9.75 -35.99 -39.93
N GLU A 131 -8.76 -35.19 -39.54
CA GLU A 131 -8.12 -34.15 -40.39
C GLU A 131 -6.58 -34.22 -40.19
N GLU A 132 -5.96 -35.35 -40.51
CA GLU A 132 -4.53 -35.49 -40.88
C GLU A 132 -4.36 -36.43 -42.08
#